data_AF-A0A6J5WLJ9-F1
#
_entry.id   AF-A0A6J5WLJ9-F1
#
_cell.length_a   1.000
_cell.length_b   1.000
_cell.length_c   1.000
_cell.angle_alpha   90.00
_cell.angle_beta   90.00
_cell.angle_gamma   90.00
#
_symmetry.space_group_name_H-M   'P 1'
#
loop_
_entity.id
_entity.type
_entity.pdbx_description
1 polymer ?
#
loop_
_entity_poly.entity_id
_entity_poly.type
_entity_poly.pdbx_seq_one_letter_code
_entity_poly.pdbx_strand_id
1 'polypeptide(L)'
;MSCFAIFLANKKVKGFLSSFRSHAIVQIPCTKNTRADSLARLIWALDTKLTQNIPIEYLAKKSIDMADCISMVVDEALTWMTSLWAFLTNDALPH
;
A
#
# COMPACT_ATOMS: atom_id res chain seq x y z
N MET A 1 0.66 -13.19 -9.93
CA MET A 1 -0.66 -13.41 -10.56
C MET A 1 -1.59 -12.19 -10.52
N SER A 2 -1.15 -10.98 -10.15
CA SER A 2 -2.05 -9.82 -9.98
C SER A 2 -2.07 -8.80 -11.14
N CYS A 3 -1.02 -8.75 -11.99
CA CYS A 3 -0.88 -7.65 -12.97
C CYS A 3 -1.79 -7.76 -14.22
N PHE A 4 -2.16 -8.97 -14.64
CA PHE A 4 -2.94 -9.19 -15.86
C PHE A 4 -4.41 -8.76 -15.73
N ALA A 5 -5.01 -8.97 -14.56
CA ALA A 5 -6.39 -8.57 -14.28
C ALA A 5 -6.55 -7.03 -14.25
N ILE A 6 -5.53 -6.32 -13.74
CA ILE A 6 -5.52 -4.85 -13.67
C ILE A 6 -5.45 -4.24 -15.09
N PHE A 7 -4.65 -4.82 -15.99
CA PHE A 7 -4.51 -4.33 -17.37
C PHE A 7 -5.82 -4.44 -18.18
N LEU A 8 -6.54 -5.56 -18.07
CA LEU A 8 -7.81 -5.77 -18.77
C LEU A 8 -8.98 -4.98 -18.17
N ALA A 9 -8.91 -4.59 -16.90
CA ALA A 9 -9.96 -3.80 -16.24
C ALA A 9 -9.90 -2.30 -16.60
N ASN A 10 -8.81 -1.82 -17.23
CA ASN A 10 -8.62 -0.41 -17.54
C ASN A 10 -9.51 0.06 -18.71
N LYS A 11 -10.38 1.06 -18.46
CA LYS A 11 -11.30 1.62 -19.47
C LYS A 11 -10.60 2.14 -20.73
N LYS A 12 -9.40 2.74 -20.60
CA LYS A 12 -8.63 3.24 -21.75
C LYS A 12 -8.13 2.09 -22.62
N VAL A 13 -7.62 1.03 -21.99
CA VAL A 13 -7.17 -0.18 -22.69
C VAL A 13 -8.34 -0.81 -23.44
N LYS A 14 -9.53 -0.93 -22.82
CA LYS A 14 -10.73 -1.44 -23.48
C LYS A 14 -11.18 -0.59 -24.67
N GLY A 15 -11.16 0.73 -24.54
CA GLY A 15 -11.50 1.64 -25.65
C GLY A 15 -10.53 1.48 -26.82
N PHE A 16 -9.22 1.37 -26.54
CA PHE A 16 -8.23 1.15 -27.59
C PHE A 16 -8.40 -0.21 -28.28
N LEU A 17 -8.66 -1.26 -27.50
CA LEU A 17 -8.90 -2.61 -28.02
C LEU A 17 -10.09 -2.64 -29.00
N SER A 18 -11.17 -1.91 -28.73
CA SER A 18 -12.33 -1.83 -29.64
C SER A 18 -12.04 -1.24 -31.03
N SER A 19 -10.90 -0.55 -31.21
CA SER A 19 -10.50 -0.04 -32.52
C SER A 19 -9.95 -1.12 -33.45
N PHE A 20 -9.53 -2.27 -32.91
CA PHE A 20 -9.01 -3.38 -33.71
C PHE A 20 -10.14 -4.30 -34.14
N ARG A 21 -10.14 -4.66 -35.43
CA ARG A 21 -11.12 -5.61 -36.00
C ARG A 21 -11.07 -6.99 -35.32
N SER A 22 -9.88 -7.41 -34.90
CA SER A 22 -9.66 -8.64 -34.15
C SER A 22 -8.36 -8.55 -33.37
N HIS A 23 -8.38 -8.97 -32.11
CA HIS A 23 -7.20 -9.02 -31.25
C HIS A 23 -7.25 -10.26 -30.34
N ALA A 24 -6.09 -10.78 -29.95
CA ALA A 24 -5.98 -11.81 -28.94
C ALA A 24 -5.04 -11.33 -27.84
N ILE A 25 -5.43 -11.54 -26.59
CA ILE A 25 -4.61 -11.20 -25.42
C ILE A 25 -4.23 -12.50 -24.76
N VAL A 26 -2.93 -12.76 -24.71
CA VAL A 26 -2.38 -14.01 -24.17
C VAL A 26 -1.48 -13.66 -23.00
N GLN A 27 -1.64 -14.39 -21.90
CA GLN A 27 -0.71 -14.31 -20.78
C GLN A 27 0.50 -15.17 -21.09
N ILE A 28 1.68 -14.56 -21.14
CA ILE A 28 2.94 -15.24 -21.39
C ILE A 28 3.75 -15.30 -20.08
N PRO A 29 4.43 -16.42 -19.75
CA PRO A 29 5.33 -16.48 -18.60
C PRO A 29 6.42 -15.40 -18.67
N CYS A 30 6.79 -14.85 -17.50
CA CYS A 30 7.80 -13.79 -17.43
C CYS A 30 9.15 -14.23 -18.03
N THR A 31 9.53 -15.50 -17.88
CA THR A 31 10.73 -16.09 -18.49
C THR A 31 10.76 -16.03 -20.02
N LYS A 32 9.59 -15.95 -20.66
CA LYS A 32 9.44 -15.78 -22.11
C LYS A 32 9.28 -14.31 -22.53
N ASN A 33 9.18 -13.38 -21.57
CA ASN A 33 9.07 -11.94 -21.79
C ASN A 33 10.30 -11.17 -21.26
N THR A 34 11.43 -11.85 -21.11
CA THR A 34 12.67 -11.31 -20.52
C THR A 34 13.19 -10.07 -21.21
N ARG A 35 13.01 -9.96 -22.53
CA ARG A 35 13.39 -8.77 -23.29
C ARG A 35 12.55 -7.55 -22.97
N ALA A 36 11.22 -7.70 -22.85
CA ALA A 36 10.38 -6.56 -22.49
C ALA A 36 10.60 -6.19 -21.01
N ASP A 37 10.82 -7.18 -20.15
CA ASP A 37 11.18 -6.97 -18.74
C ASP A 37 12.51 -6.22 -18.60
N SER A 38 13.56 -6.60 -19.34
CA SER A 38 14.85 -5.92 -19.29
C SER A 38 14.75 -4.47 -19.78
N LEU A 39 13.95 -4.21 -20.81
CA LEU A 39 13.67 -2.85 -21.28
C LEU A 39 12.89 -2.03 -20.24
N ALA A 40 11.85 -2.60 -19.63
CA ALA A 40 11.09 -1.92 -18.58
C ALA A 40 11.98 -1.59 -17.38
N ARG A 41 12.87 -2.51 -16.98
CA ARG A 41 13.85 -2.30 -15.91
C ARG A 41 14.90 -1.27 -16.27
N LEU A 42 15.36 -1.23 -17.53
CA LEU A 42 16.27 -0.20 -18.01
C LEU A 42 15.60 1.17 -17.96
N ILE A 43 14.35 1.27 -18.45
CA ILE A 43 13.58 2.51 -18.39
C ILE A 43 13.38 2.96 -16.95
N TRP A 44 13.01 2.06 -16.04
CA TRP A 44 12.92 2.37 -14.61
C TRP A 44 14.25 2.85 -14.03
N ALA A 45 15.37 2.20 -14.36
CA ALA A 45 16.70 2.60 -13.92
C ALA A 45 17.22 3.90 -14.56
N LEU A 46 16.63 4.32 -15.70
CA LEU A 46 16.85 5.65 -16.28
C LEU A 46 15.89 6.69 -15.69
N ASP A 47 14.66 6.29 -15.38
CA ASP A 47 13.64 7.13 -14.77
C ASP A 47 14.05 7.49 -13.34
N THR A 48 14.76 6.64 -12.60
CA THR A 48 15.40 7.02 -11.33
C THR A 48 16.44 8.15 -11.48
N LYS A 49 16.94 8.43 -12.69
CA LYS A 49 17.77 9.63 -12.97
C LYS A 49 16.93 10.87 -13.29
N LEU A 50 15.64 10.71 -13.60
CA LEU A 50 14.69 11.77 -13.94
C LEU A 50 13.61 11.99 -12.86
N THR A 51 13.51 11.10 -11.87
CA THR A 51 12.57 11.22 -10.76
C THR A 51 12.97 12.42 -9.91
N GLN A 52 12.21 13.50 -10.04
CA GLN A 52 12.09 14.50 -8.98
C GLN A 52 11.80 13.75 -7.68
N ASN A 53 12.78 13.79 -6.78
CA ASN A 53 12.66 13.27 -5.43
C ASN A 53 11.46 13.97 -4.78
N ILE A 54 10.41 13.24 -4.40
CA ILE A 54 9.39 13.79 -3.50
C ILE A 54 9.96 13.61 -2.09
N PRO A 55 10.35 14.68 -1.37
CA PRO A 55 10.84 14.53 -0.03
C PRO A 55 9.69 14.08 0.88
N ILE A 56 9.86 12.95 1.54
CA ILE A 56 9.07 12.62 2.72
C ILE A 56 9.82 13.29 3.87
N GLU A 57 9.30 14.41 4.37
CA GLU A 57 9.88 15.08 5.53
C GLU A 57 9.70 14.23 6.78
N TYR A 58 10.81 13.80 7.36
CA TYR A 58 10.85 13.19 8.69
C TYR A 58 11.02 14.30 9.74
N LEU A 59 9.95 14.61 10.47
CA LEU A 59 10.00 15.59 11.56
C LEU A 59 10.66 14.95 12.80
N ALA A 60 11.79 15.51 13.25
CA ALA A 60 12.52 14.99 14.42
C ALA A 60 11.78 15.16 15.76
N LYS A 61 10.77 16.03 15.80
CA LYS A 61 9.91 16.27 16.96
C LYS A 61 8.44 16.25 16.51
N LYS A 62 7.55 15.76 17.38
CA LYS A 62 6.11 15.75 17.14
C LYS A 62 5.62 17.18 16.89
N SER A 63 4.81 17.37 15.85
CA SER A 63 4.22 18.67 15.48
C SER A 63 3.12 19.17 16.43
N ILE A 64 2.89 18.46 17.53
CA ILE A 64 1.85 18.76 18.52
C ILE A 64 2.58 19.18 19.79
N ASP A 65 2.34 20.39 20.26
CA ASP A 65 2.76 20.77 21.61
C ASP A 65 1.98 19.94 22.62
N MET A 66 2.69 19.39 23.62
CA MET A 66 2.06 18.67 24.72
C MET A 66 1.08 19.62 25.40
N ALA A 67 -0.20 19.52 25.05
CA ALA A 67 -1.26 20.09 25.86
C ALA A 67 -1.10 19.48 27.26
N ASP A 68 -1.09 20.34 28.28
CA ASP A 68 -0.94 19.97 29.67
C ASP A 68 -1.76 18.71 29.94
N CYS A 69 -1.09 17.69 30.49
CA CYS A 69 -1.73 16.42 30.79
C CYS A 69 -2.85 16.70 31.79
N ILE A 70 -4.08 16.84 31.29
CA ILE A 70 -5.26 16.93 32.13
C ILE A 70 -5.31 15.58 32.83
N SER A 71 -4.92 15.54 34.12
CA SER A 71 -5.08 14.35 34.94
C SER A 71 -6.56 14.14 35.14
N MET A 72 -7.18 13.47 34.18
CA MET A 72 -8.56 13.00 34.31
C MET A 72 -8.49 11.90 35.36
N VAL A 73 -9.15 12.11 36.51
CA VAL A 73 -9.34 11.07 37.51
C VAL A 73 -10.15 9.98 36.80
N VAL A 74 -9.47 8.91 36.41
CA VAL A 74 -10.12 7.76 35.78
C VAL A 74 -10.84 7.04 36.90
N ASP A 75 -12.17 7.00 36.80
CA ASP A 75 -13.00 6.19 37.67
C ASP A 75 -12.55 4.72 37.51
N GLU A 76 -12.26 4.02 38.62
CA GLU A 76 -11.75 2.63 38.62
C GLU A 76 -12.79 1.60 38.18
N ALA A 77 -13.84 2.05 37.47
CA ALA A 77 -14.79 1.17 36.82
C ALA A 77 -14.09 0.36 35.73
N LEU A 78 -14.56 -0.87 35.51
CA LEU A 78 -14.14 -1.71 34.39
C LEU A 78 -14.38 -0.96 33.08
N THR A 79 -13.31 -0.42 32.51
CA THR A 79 -13.38 0.22 31.20
C THR A 79 -13.22 -0.83 30.13
N TRP A 80 -13.57 -0.49 28.90
CA TRP A 80 -13.32 -1.33 27.72
C TRP A 80 -11.84 -1.76 27.58
N MET A 81 -10.92 -1.05 28.25
CA MET A 81 -9.49 -1.34 28.24
C MET A 81 -9.10 -2.46 29.21
N THR A 82 -9.94 -2.78 30.20
CA THR A 82 -9.62 -3.76 31.24
C THR A 82 -9.53 -5.19 30.66
N SER A 83 -10.43 -5.56 29.76
CA SER A 83 -10.41 -6.86 29.08
C SER A 83 -9.20 -7.01 28.15
N LEU A 84 -8.77 -5.91 27.52
CA LEU A 84 -7.58 -5.90 26.67
C LEU A 84 -6.30 -6.05 27.51
N TRP A 85 -6.22 -5.37 28.66
CA TRP A 85 -5.13 -5.58 29.60
C TRP A 85 -5.08 -7.01 30.14
N ALA A 86 -6.22 -7.57 30.56
CA ALA A 86 -6.29 -8.94 31.07
C ALA A 86 -5.82 -9.97 30.02
N PHE A 87 -6.16 -9.75 28.75
CA PHE A 87 -5.64 -10.57 27.65
C PHE A 87 -4.12 -10.42 27.50
N LEU A 88 -3.59 -9.20 27.51
CA LEU A 88 -2.16 -8.99 27.33
C LEU A 88 -1.30 -9.52 28.48
N THR A 89 -1.77 -9.45 29.74
CA THR A 89 -1.00 -9.93 30.89
C THR A 89 -1.23 -11.40 31.21
N ASN A 90 -2.44 -11.91 31.00
CA ASN A 90 -2.79 -13.26 31.45
C ASN A 90 -3.25 -14.18 30.30
N ASP A 91 -3.16 -13.73 29.04
CA ASP A 91 -3.65 -14.41 27.82
C ASP A 91 -5.13 -14.85 27.90
N ALA A 92 -5.89 -14.22 28.80
CA ALA A 92 -7.30 -14.49 29.01
C ALA A 92 -8.13 -13.73 27.99
N LEU A 93 -8.75 -14.43 27.04
CA LEU A 93 -9.63 -13.82 26.06
C LEU A 93 -10.86 -13.22 26.76
N PRO A 94 -11.35 -12.03 26.33
CA PRO A 94 -12.56 -11.45 26.88
C PRO A 94 -13.74 -12.41 26.62
N HIS A 95 -14.51 -12.73 27.66
CA HIS A 95 -15.79 -13.43 27.53
C HIS A 95 -16.93 -12.46 27.20
#